data_AF-H3NDR3-F1
#
_entry.id   AF-H3NDR3-F1
#
_cell.length_a   1.000
_cell.length_b   1.000
_cell.length_c   1.000
_cell.angle_alpha   90.00
_cell.angle_beta   90.00
_cell.angle_gamma   90.00
#
_symmetry.space_group_name_H-M   'P 1'
#
loop_
_entity.id
_entity.type
_entity.pdbx_description
1 polymer ?
#
loop_
_entity_poly.entity_id
_entity_poly.type
_entity_poly.pdbx_seq_one_letter_code
_entity_poly.pdbx_strand_id
1 'polypeptide(L)'
;MTHTNLTINELVCIDAYAENGMKGYKIAQKIKRSPQKVYDVLNAIKSGKSVKDYYEQTQENMKRRGAKRKDLFDDDLSYVTDKVSQGWTPDVIIGRGERQLNMSSKTLYRRFIVESTLNGFNVGMLRYDETLVLPEIVSLLHSGNNVGHWGFRCINI
;
A
#
# COMPACT_ATOMS: atom_id res chain seq x y z
N MET A 1 5.27 16.95 10.48
CA MET A 1 3.94 16.77 11.07
C MET A 1 3.10 15.90 10.16
N THR A 2 2.55 14.80 10.66
CA THR A 2 1.67 13.94 9.88
C THR A 2 0.25 14.49 9.99
N HIS A 3 -0.30 15.01 8.90
CA HIS A 3 -1.68 15.51 8.89
C HIS A 3 -2.64 14.34 8.73
N THR A 4 -3.20 13.86 9.83
CA THR A 4 -4.24 12.84 9.81
C THR A 4 -5.55 13.44 9.31
N ASN A 5 -6.17 12.80 8.32
CA ASN A 5 -7.49 13.19 7.82
C ASN A 5 -8.57 12.86 8.87
N LEU A 6 -9.67 13.62 8.83
CA LEU A 6 -10.82 13.37 9.69
C LEU A 6 -11.50 12.07 9.24
N THR A 7 -11.91 11.27 10.22
CA THR A 7 -12.76 10.10 10.01
C THR A 7 -14.19 10.52 9.73
N ILE A 8 -14.98 9.62 9.16
CA ILE A 8 -16.40 9.89 8.88
C ILE A 8 -17.19 10.21 10.16
N ASN A 9 -16.91 9.51 11.26
CA ASN A 9 -17.53 9.75 12.56
C ASN A 9 -17.24 11.16 13.08
N GLU A 10 -15.99 11.63 12.95
CA GLU A 10 -15.62 12.98 13.35
C GLU A 10 -16.31 14.04 12.50
N LEU A 11 -16.48 13.80 11.20
CA LEU A 11 -17.21 14.72 10.32
C LEU A 11 -18.70 14.82 10.70
N VAL A 12 -19.35 13.68 10.98
CA VAL A 12 -20.75 13.64 11.45
C VAL A 12 -20.89 14.37 12.79
N CYS A 13 -19.92 14.20 13.71
CA CYS A 13 -19.92 14.97 14.96
C CYS A 13 -19.77 16.46 14.72
N ILE A 14 -18.91 16.90 13.80
CA ILE A 14 -18.74 18.32 13.46
C ILE A 14 -20.06 18.89 12.95
N ASP A 15 -20.74 18.18 12.06
CA ASP A 15 -22.01 18.59 11.45
C ASP A 15 -23.11 18.73 12.51
N ALA A 16 -23.36 17.66 13.28
CA ALA A 16 -24.34 17.68 14.36
C ALA A 16 -24.05 18.79 15.39
N TYR A 17 -22.79 19.01 15.75
CA TYR A 17 -22.43 20.07 16.68
C TYR A 17 -22.58 21.48 16.10
N ALA A 18 -22.41 21.64 14.79
CA ALA A 18 -22.67 22.89 14.09
C ALA A 18 -24.17 23.21 14.05
N GLU A 19 -25.02 22.21 13.78
CA GLU A 19 -26.49 22.32 13.83
C GLU A 19 -26.98 22.72 15.23
N ASN A 20 -26.33 22.21 16.27
CA ASN A 20 -26.57 22.62 17.67
C ASN A 20 -26.00 24.01 18.03
N GLY A 21 -25.49 24.78 17.06
CA GLY A 21 -25.01 26.15 17.26
C GLY A 21 -23.66 26.27 17.97
N MET A 22 -22.87 25.19 18.09
CA MET A 22 -21.56 25.27 18.75
C MET A 22 -20.52 25.98 17.88
N LYS A 23 -19.67 26.78 18.52
CA LYS A 23 -18.54 27.45 17.85
C LYS A 23 -17.47 26.43 17.45
N GLY A 24 -16.90 26.59 16.24
CA GLY A 24 -15.90 25.68 15.67
C GLY A 24 -14.71 25.35 16.58
N TYR A 25 -14.20 26.32 17.36
CA TYR A 25 -13.11 26.06 18.31
C TYR A 25 -13.52 25.08 19.44
N LYS A 26 -14.77 25.16 19.94
CA LYS A 26 -15.28 24.23 20.97
C LYS A 26 -15.48 22.84 20.39
N ILE A 27 -15.93 22.76 19.14
CA ILE A 27 -16.06 21.51 18.39
C ILE A 27 -14.68 20.84 18.28
N ALA A 28 -13.67 21.59 17.85
CA ALA A 28 -12.29 21.12 17.73
C ALA A 28 -11.73 20.56 19.05
N GLN A 29 -12.00 21.24 20.17
CA GLN A 29 -11.62 20.77 21.51
C GLN A 29 -12.31 19.44 21.88
N LYS A 30 -13.61 19.30 21.59
CA LYS A 30 -14.37 18.06 21.86
C LYS A 30 -13.87 16.87 21.06
N ILE A 31 -13.64 17.05 19.76
CA ILE A 31 -13.13 15.99 18.88
C ILE A 31 -11.60 15.81 18.97
N LYS A 32 -10.92 16.63 19.77
CA LYS A 32 -9.46 16.65 19.95
C LYS A 32 -8.68 16.80 18.63
N ARG A 33 -9.14 17.70 17.76
CA ARG A 33 -8.51 18.00 16.46
C ARG A 33 -8.10 19.46 16.34
N SER A 34 -7.26 19.73 15.34
CA SER A 34 -6.87 21.10 15.00
C SER A 34 -8.11 21.93 14.61
N PRO A 35 -8.29 23.14 15.18
CA PRO A 35 -9.38 24.04 14.81
C PRO A 35 -9.45 24.30 13.32
N GLN A 36 -8.30 24.40 12.64
CA GLN A 36 -8.24 24.64 11.20
C GLN A 36 -9.02 23.58 10.42
N LYS A 37 -8.85 22.30 10.78
CA LYS A 37 -9.54 21.20 10.10
C LYS A 37 -11.06 21.25 10.29
N VAL A 38 -11.51 21.68 11.47
CA VAL A 38 -12.93 21.89 11.73
C VAL A 38 -13.46 23.04 10.89
N TYR A 39 -12.74 24.17 10.81
CA TYR A 39 -13.15 25.29 9.97
C TYR A 39 -13.17 24.94 8.48
N ASP A 40 -12.21 24.15 7.99
CA ASP A 40 -12.21 23.68 6.60
C ASP A 40 -13.51 22.90 6.27
N VAL A 41 -13.94 22.03 7.18
CA VAL A 41 -15.20 21.25 7.05
C VAL A 41 -16.42 22.16 7.15
N LEU A 42 -16.48 23.04 8.14
CA LEU A 42 -17.60 23.97 8.33
C LEU A 42 -17.76 24.91 7.13
N ASN A 43 -16.66 25.37 6.54
CA ASN A 43 -16.68 26.20 5.33
C ASN A 43 -17.16 25.40 4.12
N ALA A 44 -16.79 24.12 4.01
CA ALA A 44 -17.32 23.23 2.97
C ALA A 44 -18.84 23.03 3.11
N ILE A 45 -19.33 22.78 4.32
CA ILE A 45 -20.77 22.65 4.60
C ILE A 45 -21.50 23.95 4.29
N LYS A 46 -20.96 25.11 4.69
CA LYS A 46 -21.51 26.44 4.34
C LYS A 46 -21.56 26.71 2.83
N SER A 47 -20.63 26.12 2.07
CA SER A 47 -20.65 26.20 0.60
C SER A 47 -21.67 25.27 -0.05
N GLY A 48 -22.47 24.53 0.74
CA GLY A 48 -23.51 23.63 0.27
C GLY A 48 -23.06 22.18 0.05
N LYS A 49 -21.84 21.80 0.47
CA LYS A 49 -21.37 20.41 0.35
C LYS A 49 -21.91 19.56 1.49
N SER A 50 -22.37 18.34 1.17
CA SER A 50 -22.68 17.36 2.21
C SER A 50 -21.41 16.87 2.90
N VAL A 51 -21.54 16.42 4.15
CA VAL A 51 -20.50 15.70 4.88
C VAL A 51 -19.98 14.51 4.08
N LYS A 52 -20.88 13.78 3.42
CA LYS A 52 -20.54 12.64 2.57
C LYS A 52 -19.66 13.07 1.40
N ASP A 53 -20.04 14.13 0.70
CA ASP A 53 -19.28 14.66 -0.45
C ASP A 53 -17.87 15.10 -0.02
N TYR A 54 -17.75 15.75 1.14
CA TYR A 54 -16.46 16.15 1.70
C TYR A 54 -15.56 14.94 1.97
N TYR A 55 -16.13 13.87 2.55
CA TYR A 55 -15.41 12.64 2.83
C TYR A 55 -14.94 11.97 1.53
N GLU A 56 -15.84 11.79 0.55
CA GLU A 56 -15.52 11.19 -0.75
C GLU A 56 -14.44 11.98 -1.49
N GLN A 57 -14.57 13.31 -1.54
CA GLN A 57 -13.54 14.18 -2.12
C GLN A 57 -12.20 14.03 -1.41
N THR A 58 -12.20 13.89 -0.08
CA THR A 58 -10.97 13.64 0.69
C THR A 58 -10.34 12.29 0.34
N GLN A 59 -11.15 11.23 0.19
CA GLN A 59 -10.67 9.91 -0.22
C GLN A 59 -10.08 9.95 -1.64
N GLU A 60 -10.74 10.62 -2.59
CA GLU A 60 -10.17 10.80 -3.93
C GLU A 60 -8.86 11.58 -3.91
N ASN A 61 -8.79 12.65 -3.12
CA ASN A 61 -7.57 13.44 -2.97
C ASN A 61 -6.45 12.60 -2.34
N MET A 62 -6.76 11.67 -1.43
CA MET A 62 -5.78 10.71 -0.91
C MET A 62 -5.25 9.78 -2.00
N LYS A 63 -6.10 9.29 -2.92
CA LYS A 63 -5.67 8.48 -4.07
C LYS A 63 -4.72 9.25 -5.00
N ARG A 64 -4.88 10.57 -5.10
CA ARG A 64 -4.02 11.45 -5.90
C ARG A 64 -2.70 11.81 -5.21
N ARG A 65 -2.59 11.63 -3.89
CA ARG A 65 -1.38 11.92 -3.11
C ARG A 65 -0.34 10.82 -3.26
N GLY A 66 0.90 11.18 -2.97
CA GLY A 66 2.03 10.26 -3.02
C GLY A 66 2.74 10.28 -4.37
N ALA A 67 3.86 9.56 -4.42
CA ALA A 67 4.65 9.44 -5.64
C ALA A 67 3.90 8.57 -6.66
N LYS A 68 3.61 9.15 -7.83
CA LYS A 68 3.06 8.39 -8.96
C LYS A 68 4.12 7.44 -9.50
N ARG A 69 3.70 6.27 -10.01
CA ARG A 69 4.61 5.40 -10.75
C ARG A 69 5.09 6.17 -11.99
N LYS A 70 6.40 6.15 -12.23
CA LYS A 70 6.95 6.56 -13.53
C LYS A 70 6.66 5.40 -14.48
N ASP A 71 5.97 5.66 -15.58
CA ASP A 71 5.75 4.67 -16.63
C ASP A 71 7.05 4.41 -17.40
N LEU A 72 7.11 3.27 -18.11
CA LEU A 72 8.27 2.96 -18.94
C LEU A 72 8.14 3.83 -20.19
N PHE A 73 9.23 4.34 -20.71
CA PHE A 73 9.23 4.82 -22.08
C PHE A 73 8.97 3.62 -23.00
N ASP A 74 8.13 3.79 -24.02
CA ASP A 74 7.73 2.69 -24.92
C ASP A 74 8.94 1.94 -25.50
N ASP A 75 10.01 2.67 -25.82
CA ASP A 75 11.27 2.10 -26.29
C ASP A 75 11.96 1.22 -25.24
N ASP A 76 11.98 1.63 -23.97
CA ASP A 76 12.57 0.85 -22.88
C ASP A 76 11.74 -0.38 -22.56
N LEU A 77 10.41 -0.26 -22.61
CA LEU A 77 9.50 -1.38 -22.37
C LEU A 77 9.64 -2.46 -23.45
N SER A 78 9.65 -2.06 -24.72
CA SER A 78 9.80 -2.99 -25.85
C SER A 78 11.13 -3.76 -25.77
N TYR A 79 12.24 -3.06 -25.49
CA TYR A 79 13.54 -3.69 -25.29
C TYR A 79 13.55 -4.67 -24.12
N VAL A 80 13.07 -4.25 -22.93
CA VAL A 80 13.04 -5.14 -21.76
C VAL A 80 12.16 -6.36 -22.04
N THR A 81 11.00 -6.17 -22.69
CA THR A 81 10.08 -7.26 -23.03
C THR A 81 10.70 -8.25 -24.02
N ASP A 82 11.38 -7.75 -25.06
CA ASP A 82 12.13 -8.58 -26.01
C ASP A 82 13.21 -9.40 -25.31
N LYS A 83 14.04 -8.79 -24.46
CA LYS A 83 15.09 -9.51 -23.71
C LYS A 83 14.53 -10.52 -22.71
N VAL A 84 13.42 -10.19 -22.04
CA VAL A 84 12.72 -11.14 -21.16
C VAL A 84 12.19 -12.33 -21.96
N SER A 85 11.67 -12.11 -23.17
CA SER A 85 11.22 -13.20 -24.06
C SER A 85 12.37 -14.13 -24.47
N GLN A 86 13.59 -13.62 -24.52
CA GLN A 86 14.83 -14.37 -24.74
C GLN A 86 15.36 -15.05 -23.46
N GLY A 87 14.63 -14.97 -22.34
CA GLY A 87 14.96 -15.60 -21.07
C GLY A 87 15.93 -14.80 -20.19
N TRP A 88 16.13 -13.51 -20.45
CA TRP A 88 17.10 -12.73 -19.69
C TRP A 88 16.54 -12.28 -18.35
N THR A 89 17.37 -12.39 -17.31
CA THR A 89 17.08 -11.82 -16.00
C THR A 89 17.42 -10.32 -15.98
N PRO A 90 16.83 -9.52 -15.08
CA PRO A 90 17.16 -8.10 -14.95
C PRO A 90 18.66 -7.85 -14.74
N ASP A 91 19.37 -8.76 -14.05
CA ASP A 91 20.83 -8.71 -13.92
C ASP A 91 21.55 -8.81 -15.25
N VAL A 92 21.12 -9.71 -16.13
CA VAL A 92 21.74 -9.88 -17.44
C VAL A 92 21.47 -8.65 -18.31
N ILE A 93 20.26 -8.08 -18.23
CA ILE A 93 19.88 -6.86 -18.96
C ILE A 93 20.76 -5.67 -18.53
N ILE A 94 21.02 -5.52 -17.22
CA ILE A 94 21.88 -4.45 -16.69
C ILE A 94 23.36 -4.73 -16.96
N GLY A 95 23.81 -5.96 -16.68
CA GLY A 95 25.22 -6.33 -16.66
C GLY A 95 25.87 -6.42 -18.03
N ARG A 96 25.09 -6.68 -19.09
CA ARG A 96 25.61 -6.67 -20.48
C ARG A 96 25.81 -5.26 -21.02
N GLY A 97 25.10 -4.27 -20.48
CA GLY A 97 25.25 -2.87 -20.89
C GLY A 97 24.94 -2.58 -22.36
N GLU A 98 24.18 -3.45 -23.05
CA GLU A 98 23.86 -3.29 -24.49
C GLU A 98 23.12 -2.00 -24.80
N ARG A 99 22.33 -1.51 -23.82
CA ARG A 99 21.55 -0.29 -23.95
C ARG A 99 21.49 0.43 -22.60
N GLN A 100 21.64 1.75 -22.62
CA GLN A 100 21.33 2.57 -21.46
C GLN A 100 19.83 2.75 -21.34
N LEU A 101 19.25 2.23 -20.27
CA LEU A 101 17.84 2.43 -19.94
C LEU A 101 17.63 3.81 -19.32
N ASN A 102 16.50 4.45 -19.59
CA ASN A 102 16.13 5.73 -18.96
C ASN A 102 15.64 5.56 -17.51
N MET A 103 15.88 4.39 -16.91
CA MET A 103 15.51 4.07 -15.54
C MET A 103 16.66 3.43 -14.78
N SER A 104 16.64 3.62 -13.46
CA SER A 104 17.60 2.97 -12.57
C SER A 104 17.39 1.45 -12.53
N SER A 105 18.46 0.71 -12.28
CA SER A 105 18.43 -0.73 -12.01
C SER A 105 17.40 -1.11 -10.95
N LYS A 106 17.31 -0.33 -9.87
CA LYS A 106 16.33 -0.55 -8.79
C LYS A 106 14.89 -0.42 -9.28
N THR A 107 14.63 0.49 -10.22
CA THR A 107 13.31 0.63 -10.86
C THR A 107 13.01 -0.58 -11.72
N LEU A 108 13.98 -1.03 -12.52
CA LEU A 108 13.84 -2.25 -13.33
C LEU A 108 13.47 -3.45 -12.44
N TYR A 109 14.22 -3.69 -11.37
CA TYR A 109 13.91 -4.76 -10.40
C TYR A 109 12.51 -4.67 -9.78
N ARG A 110 12.11 -3.47 -9.35
CA ARG A 110 10.77 -3.26 -8.79
C ARG A 110 9.67 -3.54 -9.83
N ARG A 111 9.94 -3.31 -11.12
CA ARG A 111 9.00 -3.62 -12.21
C ARG A 111 8.81 -5.12 -12.36
N PHE A 112 9.89 -5.90 -12.39
CA PHE A 112 9.80 -7.35 -12.44
C PHE A 112 8.98 -7.91 -11.26
N ILE A 113 9.15 -7.38 -10.04
CA ILE A 113 8.34 -7.83 -8.88
C ILE A 113 6.84 -7.49 -9.03
N VAL A 114 6.51 -6.39 -9.69
CA VAL A 114 5.12 -5.85 -9.72
C VAL A 114 4.37 -6.26 -10.98
N GLU A 115 5.03 -6.35 -12.12
CA GLU A 115 4.45 -6.63 -13.43
C GLU A 115 4.64 -8.10 -13.78
N SER A 116 3.56 -8.88 -13.70
CA SER A 116 3.58 -10.33 -13.99
C SER A 116 3.99 -10.65 -15.43
N THR A 117 3.83 -9.71 -16.36
CA THR A 117 4.22 -9.83 -17.78
C THR A 117 5.72 -9.78 -18.01
N LEU A 118 6.50 -9.22 -17.07
CA LEU A 118 7.96 -9.17 -17.13
C LEU A 118 8.60 -10.34 -16.37
N ASN A 119 7.79 -11.16 -15.68
CA ASN A 119 8.25 -12.37 -15.02
C ASN A 119 8.16 -13.56 -15.98
N GLY A 120 9.11 -13.61 -16.93
CA GLY A 120 9.33 -14.79 -17.78
C GLY A 120 9.93 -15.99 -17.03
N PHE A 121 10.31 -15.81 -15.77
CA PHE A 121 10.59 -16.89 -14.83
C PHE A 121 9.39 -17.01 -13.90
N ASN A 122 8.89 -18.24 -13.73
CA ASN A 122 7.83 -18.58 -12.80
C ASN A 122 8.33 -18.36 -11.35
N VAL A 123 8.43 -17.09 -10.93
CA VAL A 123 8.57 -16.71 -9.54
C VAL A 123 7.17 -16.61 -8.96
N GLY A 124 6.43 -17.72 -9.00
CA GLY A 124 5.37 -18.03 -8.04
C GLY A 124 5.94 -18.30 -6.63
N MET A 125 7.03 -17.63 -6.26
CA MET A 125 7.77 -17.87 -5.03
C MET A 125 8.06 -16.50 -4.42
N LEU A 126 7.34 -16.16 -3.35
CA LEU A 126 7.25 -14.87 -2.63
C LEU A 126 5.98 -14.02 -2.88
N ARG A 127 4.86 -14.67 -3.20
CA ARG A 127 3.61 -14.35 -2.49
C ARG A 127 3.10 -15.64 -1.84
N TYR A 128 3.47 -15.86 -0.59
CA TYR A 128 2.67 -16.73 0.27
C TYR A 128 1.31 -16.05 0.41
N ASP A 129 0.32 -16.52 -0.33
CA ASP A 129 -1.08 -16.23 -0.04
C ASP A 129 -1.56 -17.34 0.88
N GLU A 130 -1.61 -17.06 2.18
CA GLU A 130 -2.08 -17.98 3.22
C GLU A 130 -3.53 -18.46 2.98
N THR A 131 -4.27 -17.87 2.03
CA THR A 131 -5.67 -18.22 1.75
C THR A 131 -5.86 -19.35 0.73
N LEU A 132 -4.79 -19.83 0.06
CA LEU A 132 -4.88 -20.83 -1.01
C LEU A 132 -4.30 -22.21 -0.66
N VAL A 133 -3.90 -22.44 0.59
CA VAL A 133 -3.53 -23.78 1.05
C VAL A 133 -4.82 -24.57 1.33
N LEU A 134 -5.07 -25.61 0.52
CA LEU A 134 -6.18 -26.55 0.75
C LEU A 134 -6.21 -26.98 2.23
N PRO A 135 -7.37 -26.92 2.93
CA PRO A 135 -7.46 -27.20 4.36
C PRO A 135 -6.91 -28.57 4.79
N GLU A 136 -6.77 -29.51 3.85
CA GLU A 136 -6.16 -30.83 4.08
C GLU A 136 -4.66 -30.75 4.46
N ILE A 137 -3.88 -29.81 3.91
CA ILE A 137 -2.43 -29.74 4.15
C ILE A 137 -2.11 -29.18 5.56
N VAL A 138 -2.93 -28.26 6.08
CA VAL A 138 -2.77 -27.70 7.44
C VAL A 138 -3.11 -28.74 8.53
N SER A 139 -3.98 -29.70 8.23
CA SER A 139 -4.33 -30.79 9.14
C SER A 139 -3.20 -31.84 9.27
N LEU A 140 -2.42 -32.06 8.20
CA LEU A 140 -1.26 -32.96 8.19
C LEU A 140 -0.08 -32.44 9.02
N LEU A 141 0.12 -31.11 9.05
CA LEU A 141 1.18 -30.49 9.86
C LEU A 141 0.92 -30.54 11.38
N HIS A 142 -0.34 -30.61 11.80
CA HIS A 142 -0.71 -30.65 13.21
C HIS A 142 -0.96 -32.07 13.75
N SER A 143 -0.97 -33.10 12.90
CA SER A 143 -1.35 -34.47 13.28
C SER A 143 -0.22 -35.51 13.28
N GLY A 144 1.04 -35.15 13.03
CA GLY A 144 2.12 -36.14 12.98
C GLY A 144 3.50 -35.63 13.40
N ASN A 145 3.83 -35.73 14.69
CA ASN A 145 4.98 -36.52 15.18
C ASN A 145 5.15 -36.38 16.69
N ASN A 146 4.52 -37.31 17.39
CA ASN A 146 5.02 -37.83 18.65
C ASN A 146 6.12 -38.85 18.31
N VAL A 147 7.39 -38.46 18.35
CA VAL A 147 8.53 -39.37 18.57
C VAL A 147 9.81 -38.58 18.88
N GLY A 148 10.40 -38.85 20.05
CA GLY A 148 11.84 -39.01 20.17
C GLY A 148 12.71 -37.80 20.54
N HIS A 149 12.81 -37.54 21.84
CA HIS A 149 14.09 -37.49 22.57
C HIS A 149 15.29 -36.82 21.87
N TRP A 150 15.45 -35.50 22.03
CA TRP A 150 16.78 -34.86 22.02
C TRP A 150 16.86 -33.88 23.18
N GLY A 151 17.64 -34.28 24.19
CA GLY A 151 17.89 -33.50 25.39
C GLY A 151 18.72 -32.26 25.08
N PHE A 152 18.15 -31.08 25.34
CA PHE A 152 18.91 -29.85 25.52
C PHE A 152 19.49 -29.84 26.93
N ARG A 153 20.79 -30.16 27.01
CA ARG A 153 21.60 -30.00 28.22
C ARG A 153 21.92 -28.51 28.36
N CYS A 154 21.37 -27.87 29.39
CA CYS A 154 21.76 -26.53 29.82
C CYS A 154 23.25 -26.53 30.17
N ILE A 155 24.05 -25.72 29.47
CA ILE A 155 25.39 -25.35 29.93
C ILE A 155 25.23 -24.06 30.72
N ASN A 156 25.42 -24.20 32.04
CA ASN A 156 25.65 -23.11 32.97
C ASN A 156 27.04 -23.39 33.55
N ILE A 157 28.02 -22.54 33.23
CA ILE A 157 29.24 -22.13 33.97
C ILE A 157 29.95 -21.12 33.06
#